data_AF-A0A961VDV4-F1
#
_entry.id   AF-A0A961VDV4-F1
#
_cell.length_a   1.000
_cell.length_b   1.000
_cell.length_c   1.000
_cell.angle_alpha   90.00
_cell.angle_beta   90.00
_cell.angle_gamma   90.00
#
_symmetry.space_group_name_H-M   'P 1'
#
loop_
_entity.id
_entity.type
_entity.pdbx_description
1 polymer ?
#
loop_
_entity_poly.entity_id
_entity_poly.type
_entity_poly.pdbx_seq_one_letter_code
_entity_poly.pdbx_strand_id
1 'polypeptide(L)'
;LFISHDMAVVERMSHRVGVMYLGEIVEIGPREAIFSDPRHPYTRRLLSAVPIPDPTVRRHRALVEGELKSPVHPLDYQPPRRDYEEASPGHWVQVPGPEWQTEAA
;
A
#
# COMPACT_ATOMS: atom_id res chain seq x y z
N LEU A 1 -16.92 0.96 7.85
CA LEU A 1 -15.57 1.33 7.37
C LEU A 1 -14.63 1.27 8.56
N PHE A 2 -13.52 0.55 8.46
CA PHE A 2 -12.51 0.41 9.52
C PHE A 2 -11.17 0.94 8.97
N ILE A 3 -10.44 1.73 9.77
CA ILE A 3 -9.17 2.36 9.38
C ILE A 3 -8.12 2.01 10.44
N SER A 4 -7.00 1.44 10.00
CA SER A 4 -5.87 1.09 10.87
C SER A 4 -4.56 1.12 10.08
N HIS A 5 -3.46 1.34 10.78
CA HIS A 5 -2.11 1.17 10.25
C HIS A 5 -1.57 -0.25 10.47
N ASP A 6 -2.21 -1.03 11.34
CA ASP A 6 -1.82 -2.41 11.64
C ASP A 6 -2.48 -3.37 10.63
N MET A 7 -1.65 -3.92 9.75
CA MET A 7 -2.08 -4.84 8.70
C MET A 7 -2.64 -6.15 9.26
N ALA A 8 -2.13 -6.67 10.38
CA ALA A 8 -2.63 -7.92 10.96
C ALA A 8 -4.06 -7.77 11.50
N VAL A 9 -4.40 -6.58 12.00
CA VAL A 9 -5.77 -6.26 12.42
C VAL A 9 -6.69 -6.09 11.20
N VAL A 10 -6.22 -5.40 10.16
CA VAL A 10 -7.00 -5.19 8.92
C VAL A 10 -7.35 -6.52 8.26
N GLU A 11 -6.40 -7.45 8.16
CA GLU A 11 -6.58 -8.78 7.56
C GLU A 11 -7.73 -9.58 8.20
N ARG A 12 -7.90 -9.46 9.53
CA ARG A 12 -8.91 -10.19 10.29
C ARG A 12 -10.28 -9.53 10.28
N MET A 13 -10.34 -8.21 10.15
CA MET A 13 -11.56 -7.43 10.36
C MET A 13 -12.27 -7.01 9.07
N SER A 14 -11.57 -7.03 7.93
CA SER A 14 -12.05 -6.44 6.68
C SER A 14 -12.13 -7.44 5.53
N HIS A 15 -13.24 -7.45 4.80
CA HIS A 15 -13.42 -8.26 3.58
C HIS A 15 -12.79 -7.61 2.35
N ARG A 16 -12.81 -6.27 2.30
CA ARG A 16 -12.16 -5.45 1.28
C ARG A 16 -11.22 -4.48 1.95
N VAL A 17 -10.05 -4.28 1.36
CA VAL A 17 -8.97 -3.47 1.92
C VAL A 17 -8.56 -2.44 0.89
N GLY A 18 -8.49 -1.18 1.31
CA GLY A 18 -7.90 -0.08 0.55
C GLY A 18 -6.62 0.38 1.24
N VAL A 19 -5.55 0.50 0.47
CA VAL A 19 -4.24 1.00 0.91
C VAL A 19 -4.11 2.44 0.45
N MET A 20 -3.73 3.31 1.39
CA MET A 20 -3.57 4.74 1.12
C MET A 20 -2.11 5.19 1.29
N TYR A 21 -1.70 6.13 0.45
CA TYR A 21 -0.44 6.86 0.58
C TYR A 21 -0.68 8.33 0.26
N LEU A 22 -0.26 9.23 1.17
CA LEU A 22 -0.40 10.70 1.02
C LEU A 22 -1.81 11.16 0.60
N GLY A 23 -2.85 10.53 1.16
CA GLY A 23 -4.25 10.88 0.88
C GLY A 23 -4.84 10.24 -0.37
N GLU A 24 -4.07 9.43 -1.11
CA GLU A 24 -4.53 8.76 -2.32
C GLU A 24 -4.71 7.24 -2.08
N ILE A 25 -5.73 6.64 -2.68
CA ILE A 25 -5.88 5.17 -2.71
C ILE A 25 -4.93 4.64 -3.76
N VAL A 26 -3.93 3.88 -3.36
CA VAL A 26 -2.93 3.31 -4.29
C VAL A 26 -3.28 1.88 -4.70
N GLU A 27 -4.06 1.18 -3.87
CA GLU A 27 -4.50 -0.19 -4.15
C GLU A 27 -5.78 -0.49 -3.38
N ILE A 28 -6.75 -1.17 -3.99
CA ILE A 28 -7.99 -1.58 -3.34
C ILE A 28 -8.49 -2.91 -3.90
N GLY A 29 -8.83 -3.86 -3.03
CA GLY A 29 -9.28 -5.18 -3.47
C GLY A 29 -9.89 -6.04 -2.37
N PRO A 30 -10.30 -7.28 -2.70
CA PRO A 30 -10.54 -8.31 -1.70
C PRO A 30 -9.32 -8.47 -0.79
N ARG A 31 -9.53 -8.74 0.50
CA ARG A 31 -8.41 -8.92 1.45
C ARG A 31 -7.40 -9.96 0.94
N GLU A 32 -7.87 -11.04 0.35
CA GLU A 32 -7.01 -12.14 -0.10
C GLU A 32 -6.05 -11.65 -1.19
N ALA A 33 -6.53 -10.85 -2.15
CA ALA A 33 -5.72 -10.32 -3.23
C ALA A 33 -4.64 -9.34 -2.72
N ILE A 34 -5.03 -8.43 -1.81
CA ILE A 34 -4.11 -7.43 -1.25
C ILE A 34 -2.96 -8.09 -0.48
N PHE A 35 -3.24 -9.12 0.33
CA PHE A 35 -2.24 -9.77 1.18
C PHE A 35 -1.42 -10.85 0.46
N SER A 36 -1.98 -11.53 -0.56
CA SER A 36 -1.28 -12.62 -1.27
C SER A 36 -0.56 -12.17 -2.54
N ASP A 37 -1.08 -11.18 -3.24
CA ASP A 37 -0.54 -10.68 -4.50
C ASP A 37 -0.58 -9.14 -4.56
N PRO A 38 0.12 -8.45 -3.64
CA PRO A 38 0.19 -6.99 -3.65
C PRO A 38 0.88 -6.49 -4.92
N ARG A 39 0.22 -5.57 -5.63
CA ARG A 39 0.71 -5.09 -6.93
C ARG A 39 1.39 -3.73 -6.85
N HIS A 40 0.88 -2.82 -6.02
CA HIS A 40 1.47 -1.49 -5.92
C HIS A 40 2.81 -1.53 -5.17
N PRO A 41 3.86 -0.83 -5.62
CA PRO A 41 5.18 -0.80 -4.96
C PRO A 41 5.09 -0.47 -3.46
N TYR A 42 4.26 0.50 -3.11
CA TYR A 42 4.00 0.87 -1.71
C TYR A 42 3.38 -0.26 -0.88
N THR A 43 2.35 -0.93 -1.40
CA THR A 43 1.70 -2.05 -0.69
C THR A 43 2.67 -3.19 -0.45
N ARG A 44 3.52 -3.51 -1.43
CA ARG A 44 4.58 -4.53 -1.29
C ARG A 44 5.55 -4.18 -0.16
N ARG A 45 5.96 -2.91 -0.04
CA ARG A 45 6.82 -2.43 1.04
C ARG A 45 6.15 -2.55 2.39
N LEU A 46 4.91 -2.07 2.52
CA LEU A 46 4.13 -2.17 3.74
C LEU A 46 4.02 -3.62 4.23
N LEU A 47 3.65 -4.54 3.33
CA LEU A 47 3.51 -5.95 3.67
C LEU A 47 4.85 -6.63 3.96
N SER A 48 5.95 -6.19 3.34
CA SER A 48 7.29 -6.72 3.66
C SER A 48 7.72 -6.44 5.10
N ALA A 49 7.17 -5.39 5.73
CA ALA A 49 7.43 -5.01 7.11
C ALA A 49 6.52 -5.73 8.13
N VAL A 50 5.48 -6.43 7.67
CA VAL A 50 4.54 -7.15 8.54
C VAL A 50 5.26 -8.35 9.18
N PRO A 51 5.23 -8.50 10.52
CA PRO A 51 5.86 -9.63 11.20
C PRO A 51 5.22 -10.96 10.81
N ILE A 52 6.04 -11.97 10.56
CA ILE A 52 5.56 -13.35 10.39
C ILE A 52 5.28 -13.91 11.80
N PRO A 53 4.11 -14.53 12.06
CA PRO A 53 3.77 -15.06 13.39
C PRO A 53 4.66 -16.20 13.87
N ASP A 54 5.42 -16.84 12.97
CA ASP A 54 6.32 -17.95 13.30
C ASP A 54 7.60 -17.42 13.98
N PRO A 55 7.87 -17.79 15.24
CA PRO A 55 9.04 -17.31 15.99
C PRO A 55 10.37 -17.84 15.43
N THR A 56 10.34 -18.89 14.60
CA THR A 56 11.53 -19.46 13.95
C THR A 56 11.93 -18.68 12.69
N VAL A 57 10.99 -17.92 12.10
CA VAL A 57 11.21 -17.14 10.88
C VAL A 57 11.55 -15.69 11.25
N ARG A 58 12.84 -15.41 11.47
CA ARG A 58 13.32 -14.03 11.59
C ARG A 58 13.52 -13.43 10.21
N ARG A 59 12.55 -12.64 9.73
CA ARG A 59 12.87 -11.63 8.71
C ARG A 59 13.60 -10.47 9.39
N HIS A 60 14.76 -10.10 8.87
CA HIS A 60 15.32 -8.79 9.15
C HIS A 60 14.25 -7.76 8.78
N ARG A 61 13.77 -6.98 9.74
CA ARG A 61 12.97 -5.78 9.46
C ARG A 61 13.85 -4.90 8.59
N ALA A 62 13.65 -4.93 7.28
CA ALA A 62 14.07 -3.80 6.46
C ALA A 62 13.26 -2.64 7.03
N LEU A 63 13.95 -1.74 7.75
CA LEU A 63 13.36 -0.44 8.03
C LEU A 63 12.94 0.09 6.66
N VAL A 64 11.68 0.50 6.52
CA VAL A 64 11.22 1.16 5.30
C VAL A 64 12.00 2.47 5.23
N GLU A 65 13.12 2.43 4.51
CA GLU A 65 14.02 3.56 4.35
C GLU A 65 13.43 4.46 3.27
N GLY A 66 12.97 5.63 3.68
CA GLY A 66 12.37 6.64 2.83
C GLY A 66 11.73 7.72 3.69
N GLU A 67 12.15 8.97 3.51
CA GLU A 67 11.48 10.09 4.14
C GLU A 67 10.02 10.13 3.65
N LEU A 68 9.07 10.15 4.59
CA LEU A 68 7.67 10.38 4.26
C LEU A 68 7.57 11.77 3.63
N LYS A 69 7.09 11.84 2.38
CA LYS A 69 6.83 13.11 1.72
C LYS A 69 5.76 13.88 2.49
N SER A 70 5.84 15.20 2.49
CA SER A 70 4.83 16.04 3.13
C SER A 70 3.48 15.85 2.43
N PRO A 71 2.38 15.60 3.17
CA PRO A 71 1.03 15.60 2.62
C PRO A 71 0.48 17.03 2.42
N VAL A 72 1.23 18.07 2.82
CA VAL A 72 0.82 19.47 2.69
C VAL A 72 1.22 19.98 1.31
N HIS A 73 0.23 20.41 0.56
CA HIS A 73 0.40 20.98 -0.78
C HIS A 73 0.22 22.51 -0.77
N PRO A 74 0.82 23.22 -1.75
CA PRO A 74 0.53 24.63 -2.02
C PRO A 74 -0.95 24.90 -2.31
N LEU A 75 -1.39 26.15 -2.14
CA LEU A 75 -2.80 26.55 -2.37
C LEU A 75 -3.25 26.39 -3.84
N ASP A 76 -2.32 26.42 -4.78
CA ASP A 76 -2.53 26.25 -6.22
C ASP A 76 -2.34 24.80 -6.68
N TYR A 77 -2.17 23.85 -5.75
CA TYR A 77 -2.02 22.44 -6.09
C TYR A 77 -3.27 21.89 -6.77
N GLN A 78 -3.07 21.35 -7.97
CA GLN A 78 -4.08 20.60 -8.68
C GLN A 78 -3.76 19.11 -8.56
N PRO A 79 -4.61 18.31 -7.88
CA PRO A 79 -4.38 16.88 -7.78
C PRO A 79 -4.42 16.25 -9.18
N PRO A 80 -3.41 15.48 -9.58
CA PRO A 80 -3.41 14.81 -10.87
C PRO A 80 -4.54 13.78 -10.92
N ARG A 81 -5.07 13.55 -12.13
CA ARG A 81 -5.98 12.42 -12.34
C ARG A 81 -5.17 11.13 -12.21
N ARG A 82 -5.64 10.21 -11.37
CA ARG A 82 -5.02 8.90 -11.16
C ARG A 82 -5.76 7.86 -12.00
N ASP A 83 -4.98 7.11 -12.77
CA ASP A 83 -5.47 5.96 -13.52
C ASP A 83 -5.29 4.70 -12.69
N TYR A 84 -6.20 3.74 -12.89
CA TYR A 84 -6.22 2.49 -12.17
C TYR A 84 -6.35 1.34 -13.16
N GLU A 85 -5.62 0.27 -12.89
CA GLU A 85 -5.71 -0.99 -13.62
C GLU A 85 -6.30 -2.06 -12.72
N GLU A 86 -7.17 -2.90 -13.29
CA GLU A 86 -7.73 -4.06 -12.59
C GLU A 86 -6.77 -5.24 -12.74
N ALA A 87 -6.05 -5.58 -11.68
CA ALA A 87 -5.09 -6.69 -11.67
C ALA A 87 -5.78 -8.06 -11.58
N SER A 88 -6.92 -8.11 -10.86
CA SER A 88 -7.82 -9.26 -10.77
C SER A 88 -9.23 -8.75 -10.43
N PRO A 89 -10.30 -9.56 -10.55
CA PRO A 89 -11.67 -9.08 -10.35
C PRO A 89 -11.87 -8.34 -9.02
N GLY A 90 -12.20 -7.04 -9.11
CA GLY A 90 -12.40 -6.16 -7.96
C GLY A 90 -11.13 -5.66 -7.28
N HIS A 91 -9.94 -5.99 -7.81
CA HIS A 91 -8.62 -5.58 -7.32
C HIS A 91 -8.01 -4.53 -8.25
N TRP A 92 -8.13 -3.27 -7.83
CA TRP A 92 -7.69 -2.09 -8.55
C TRP A 92 -6.39 -1.57 -7.99
N VAL A 93 -5.47 -1.22 -8.88
CA VAL A 93 -4.12 -0.76 -8.55
C VAL A 93 -3.91 0.56 -9.26
N GLN A 94 -3.49 1.59 -8.53
CA GLN A 94 -3.10 2.86 -9.16
C GLN A 94 -1.91 2.61 -10.08
N VAL A 95 -1.97 3.11 -11.32
CA VAL A 95 -0.85 3.05 -12.25
C VAL A 95 0.30 3.89 -11.68
N PRO A 96 1.46 3.31 -11.35
CA PRO A 96 2.52 4.06 -10.69
C PRO A 96 3.12 5.12 -11.62
N GLY A 97 3.03 6.38 -11.22
CA GLY A 97 3.75 7.47 -11.87
C GLY A 97 5.27 7.44 -11.60
N PRO A 98 6.03 8.38 -12.20
CA PRO A 98 7.49 8.48 -12.04
C PRO A 98 7.95 8.54 -10.57
N GLU A 99 7.10 9.06 -9.68
CA GLU A 99 7.35 9.17 -8.24
C GLU A 99 7.60 7.83 -7.54
N TRP A 100 7.22 6.71 -8.17
CA TRP A 100 7.40 5.35 -7.66
C TRP A 100 8.58 4.59 -8.29
N GLN A 101 9.19 5.13 -9.36
CA GLN A 101 10.27 4.46 -10.10
C GLN A 101 11.62 4.58 -9.39
N THR A 102 11.88 5.70 -8.73
CA THR A 102 13.13 5.96 -7.96
C THR A 102 13.24 5.15 -6.67
N GLU A 103 12.11 4.62 -6.22
CA GLU A 103 12.01 3.92 -4.96
C GLU A 103 12.41 2.44 -5.12
N ALA A 104 12.27 1.83 -6.30
CA ALA A 104 12.48 0.40 -6.54
C ALA A 104 13.94 -0.09 -6.62
N ALA A 105 14.92 0.76 -6.29
CA ALA A 105 16.35 0.46 -6.33
C ALA A 105 16.91 0.06 -4.96
#